data_AF-A0A401XKS6-F1
#
_entry.id   AF-A0A401XKS6-F1
#
_cell.length_a   1.000
_cell.length_b   1.000
_cell.length_c   1.000
_cell.angle_alpha   90.00
_cell.angle_beta   90.00
_cell.angle_gamma   90.00
#
_symmetry.space_group_name_H-M   'P 1'
#
loop_
_entity.id
_entity.type
_entity.pdbx_description
1 polymer ?
#
loop_
_entity_poly.entity_id
_entity_poly.type
_entity_poly.pdbx_seq_one_letter_code
_entity_poly.pdbx_strand_id
1 'polypeptide(L)'
;MAHEHDSKKMVRTIWTVFFILLIVTAVEVALGIIHPEPLMVEVMGTRLLNHIFIILTLLKAYYIVAYFMHVKYEKKNLVWTLALPTFILIPYITFIVLTEGSYMYKIGF
;
A
#
# COMPACT_ATOMS: atom_id res chain seq x y z
N MET A 1 -23.37 -19.86 23.43
CA MET A 1 -24.01 -19.19 22.28
C MET A 1 -23.52 -17.75 22.05
N ALA A 2 -23.11 -16.98 23.08
CA ALA A 2 -22.54 -15.63 22.88
C ALA A 2 -21.14 -15.61 22.22
N HIS A 3 -20.26 -16.58 22.52
CA HIS A 3 -18.89 -16.63 21.97
C HIS A 3 -18.80 -16.97 20.47
N GLU A 4 -19.85 -17.53 19.86
CA GLU A 4 -19.86 -17.85 18.42
C GLU A 4 -20.14 -16.62 17.53
N HIS A 5 -20.83 -15.61 18.05
CA HIS A 5 -21.21 -14.44 17.27
C HIS A 5 -20.03 -13.51 16.97
N ASP A 6 -19.05 -13.41 17.87
CA ASP A 6 -17.88 -12.55 17.68
C ASP A 6 -16.90 -13.09 16.64
N SER A 7 -16.65 -14.40 16.64
CA SER A 7 -15.73 -15.04 15.68
C SER A 7 -16.23 -14.90 14.24
N LYS A 8 -17.53 -15.13 14.00
CA LYS A 8 -18.15 -14.98 12.67
C LYS A 8 -18.05 -13.53 12.14
N LYS A 9 -18.15 -12.53 13.02
CA LYS A 9 -18.03 -11.11 12.66
C LYS A 9 -16.61 -10.73 12.24
N MET A 10 -15.62 -11.30 12.93
CA MET A 10 -14.20 -11.09 12.64
C MET A 10 -13.79 -11.68 11.29
N VAL A 11 -14.17 -12.93 11.02
CA VAL A 11 -13.90 -13.61 9.73
C VAL A 11 -14.53 -12.84 8.56
N ARG A 12 -15.77 -12.36 8.73
CA ARG A 12 -16.46 -11.55 7.72
C ARG A 12 -15.74 -10.22 7.43
N THR A 13 -15.19 -9.60 8.47
CA THR A 13 -14.42 -8.34 8.32
C THR A 13 -13.15 -8.58 7.52
N ILE A 14 -12.42 -9.67 7.81
CA ILE A 14 -11.20 -10.05 7.07
C ILE A 14 -11.53 -10.31 5.60
N TRP A 15 -12.58 -11.07 5.31
CA TRP A 15 -13.00 -11.35 3.92
C TRP A 15 -13.41 -10.09 3.16
N THR A 16 -14.05 -9.13 3.84
CA THR A 16 -14.42 -7.84 3.24
C THR A 16 -13.18 -7.03 2.86
N VAL A 17 -12.23 -6.91 3.79
CA VAL A 17 -10.97 -6.17 3.57
C VAL A 17 -10.09 -6.87 2.53
N PHE A 18 -10.08 -8.20 2.50
CA PHE A 18 -9.40 -9.00 1.49
C PHE A 18 -9.86 -8.63 0.08
N PHE A 19 -11.17 -8.61 -0.18
CA PHE A 19 -11.66 -8.26 -1.51
C PHE A 19 -11.40 -6.80 -1.89
N ILE A 20 -11.49 -5.87 -0.93
CA ILE A 20 -11.12 -4.47 -1.17
C ILE A 20 -9.66 -4.40 -1.62
N LEU A 21 -8.76 -5.06 -0.90
CA LEU A 21 -7.34 -5.07 -1.23
C LEU A 21 -7.04 -5.80 -2.54
N LEU A 22 -7.74 -6.89 -2.82
CA LEU A 22 -7.64 -7.61 -4.10
C LEU A 22 -7.99 -6.70 -5.28
N ILE A 23 -9.12 -6.00 -5.19
CA ILE A 23 -9.59 -5.09 -6.25
C ILE A 23 -8.61 -3.93 -6.42
N VAL A 24 -8.18 -3.29 -5.32
CA VAL A 24 -7.19 -2.20 -5.37
C VAL A 24 -5.90 -2.67 -6.04
N THR A 25 -5.40 -3.86 -5.69
CA THR A 25 -4.18 -4.42 -6.27
C THR A 25 -4.35 -4.77 -7.75
N ALA A 26 -5.51 -5.33 -8.14
CA ALA A 26 -5.82 -5.64 -9.52
C ALA A 26 -5.87 -4.37 -10.38
N VAL A 27 -6.47 -3.29 -9.85
CA VAL A 27 -6.50 -1.97 -10.50
C VAL A 27 -5.10 -1.39 -10.63
N GLU A 28 -4.27 -1.47 -9.58
CA GLU A 28 -2.86 -1.05 -9.66
C GLU A 28 -2.11 -1.80 -10.78
N VAL A 29 -2.19 -3.13 -10.81
CA VAL A 29 -1.51 -3.91 -11.86
C VAL A 29 -2.04 -3.57 -13.25
N ALA A 30 -3.35 -3.42 -13.41
CA ALA A 30 -3.95 -3.03 -14.69
C ALA A 30 -3.48 -1.64 -15.15
N LEU A 31 -3.45 -0.65 -14.25
CA LEU A 31 -2.92 0.70 -14.53
C LEU A 31 -1.42 0.66 -14.85
N GLY A 32 -0.68 -0.25 -14.21
CA GLY A 32 0.75 -0.46 -14.43
C GLY A 32 1.08 -1.14 -15.75
N ILE A 33 0.17 -1.92 -16.32
CA ILE A 33 0.38 -2.55 -17.63
C ILE A 33 -0.11 -1.64 -18.76
N ILE A 34 -1.31 -1.06 -18.60
CA ILE A 34 -1.97 -0.28 -19.65
C ILE A 34 -1.32 1.10 -19.82
N HIS A 35 -0.72 1.65 -18.75
CA HIS A 35 -0.08 2.98 -18.75
C HIS A 35 -0.88 4.04 -19.51
N PRO A 36 -2.14 4.32 -19.12
CA PRO A 36 -3.03 5.15 -19.90
C PRO A 36 -2.46 6.56 -20.11
N GLU A 37 -2.52 7.05 -21.36
CA GLU A 37 -2.02 8.36 -21.80
C GLU A 37 -2.42 9.56 -20.91
N PRO A 38 -3.65 9.69 -20.40
CA PRO A 38 -3.99 10.81 -19.50
C PRO A 38 -3.27 10.78 -18.15
N LEU A 39 -2.68 9.64 -17.75
CA LEU A 39 -1.86 9.48 -16.53
C LEU A 39 -0.35 9.57 -16.81
N MET A 40 0.05 9.75 -18.07
CA MET A 40 1.43 10.03 -18.48
C MET A 40 1.80 11.52 -18.39
N VAL A 41 0.86 12.38 -18.01
CA VAL A 41 1.13 13.80 -17.78
C VAL A 41 2.15 13.94 -16.64
N GLU A 42 3.22 14.69 -16.89
CA GLU A 42 4.21 15.01 -15.87
C GLU A 42 3.62 15.98 -14.85
N VAL A 43 3.62 15.57 -13.58
CA VAL A 43 3.24 16.41 -12.45
C VAL A 43 4.41 16.37 -11.48
N MET A 44 5.00 17.53 -11.17
CA MET A 44 6.17 17.65 -10.30
C MET A 44 7.38 16.80 -10.75
N GLY A 45 7.70 16.77 -12.04
CA GLY A 45 8.93 16.14 -12.56
C GLY A 45 8.94 14.61 -12.57
N THR A 46 7.81 13.96 -12.26
CA THR A 46 7.58 12.52 -12.47
C THR A 46 6.19 12.27 -13.06
N ARG A 47 5.94 11.06 -13.57
CA ARG A 47 4.64 10.69 -14.15
C ARG A 47 3.56 10.69 -13.06
N LEU A 48 2.39 11.26 -13.35
CA LEU A 48 1.22 11.24 -12.44
C LEU A 48 0.88 9.80 -12.01
N LEU A 49 1.09 8.83 -12.89
CA LEU A 49 0.97 7.41 -12.60
C LEU A 49 1.78 6.98 -11.36
N ASN A 50 3.04 7.41 -11.22
CA ASN A 50 3.90 7.04 -10.09
C ASN A 50 3.36 7.54 -8.75
N HIS A 51 2.79 8.74 -8.72
CA HIS A 51 2.18 9.30 -7.52
C HIS A 51 0.96 8.47 -7.08
N ILE A 52 0.12 8.07 -8.03
CA ILE A 52 -1.04 7.20 -7.77
C ILE A 52 -0.57 5.86 -7.20
N PHE A 53 0.47 5.25 -7.77
CA PHE A 53 1.03 4.00 -7.27
C PHE A 53 1.55 4.11 -5.83
N ILE A 54 2.26 5.18 -5.51
CA ILE A 54 2.78 5.40 -4.15
C ILE A 54 1.62 5.53 -3.16
N ILE A 55 0.60 6.34 -3.48
CA ILE A 55 -0.56 6.56 -2.61
C ILE A 55 -1.36 5.27 -2.41
N LEU A 56 -1.68 4.56 -3.50
CA LEU A 56 -2.36 3.27 -3.43
C LEU A 56 -1.54 2.24 -2.64
N THR A 57 -0.20 2.31 -2.73
CA THR A 57 0.69 1.45 -1.98
C THR A 57 0.71 1.72 -0.49
N LEU A 58 0.68 2.98 -0.08
CA LEU A 58 0.56 3.33 1.34
C LEU A 58 -0.81 2.94 1.91
N LEU A 59 -1.88 3.16 1.15
CA LEU A 59 -3.22 2.71 1.54
C LEU A 59 -3.27 1.20 1.72
N LYS A 60 -2.73 0.42 0.77
CA LYS A 60 -2.70 -1.04 0.87
C LYS A 60 -1.95 -1.50 2.13
N ALA A 61 -0.79 -0.91 2.40
CA ALA A 61 0.02 -1.26 3.55
C ALA A 61 -0.71 -0.96 4.88
N TYR A 62 -1.41 0.17 4.96
CA TYR A 62 -2.24 0.51 6.12
C TYR A 62 -3.33 -0.54 6.37
N TYR A 63 -4.11 -0.92 5.35
CA TYR A 63 -5.17 -1.91 5.51
C TYR A 63 -4.62 -3.29 5.89
N ILE A 64 -3.44 -3.67 5.38
CA ILE A 64 -2.79 -4.94 5.75
C ILE A 64 -2.41 -4.95 7.23
N VAL A 65 -1.70 -3.92 7.70
CA VAL A 65 -1.26 -3.83 9.10
C VAL A 65 -2.46 -3.73 10.04
N ALA A 66 -3.48 -2.95 9.69
CA ALA A 66 -4.65 -2.75 10.54
C ALA A 66 -5.53 -3.99 10.67
N TYR A 67 -5.77 -4.72 9.57
CA TYR A 67 -6.80 -5.78 9.53
C TYR A 67 -6.24 -7.20 9.40
N PHE A 68 -5.18 -7.43 8.62
CA PHE A 68 -4.62 -8.79 8.45
C PHE A 68 -3.67 -9.18 9.57
N MET A 69 -2.91 -8.22 10.09
CA MET A 69 -2.01 -8.49 11.21
C MET A 69 -2.74 -8.46 12.57
N HIS A 70 -4.07 -8.27 12.58
CA HIS A 70 -4.90 -8.20 13.79
C HIS A 70 -4.47 -7.15 14.83
N VAL A 71 -3.66 -6.19 14.39
CA VAL A 71 -2.95 -5.27 15.28
C VAL A 71 -3.90 -4.30 15.98
N LYS A 72 -5.07 -4.03 15.39
CA LYS A 72 -6.05 -3.05 15.90
C LYS A 72 -6.53 -3.35 17.33
N TYR A 73 -6.54 -4.61 17.76
CA TYR A 73 -7.00 -5.04 19.08
C TYR A 73 -5.87 -5.60 19.97
N GLU A 74 -4.63 -5.55 19.49
CA GLU A 74 -3.45 -6.12 20.14
C GLU A 74 -2.70 -5.10 21.01
N LYS A 75 -1.65 -5.56 21.72
CA LYS A 75 -0.88 -4.70 22.62
C LYS A 75 -0.25 -3.53 21.87
N LYS A 76 -0.33 -2.34 22.46
CA LYS A 76 0.19 -1.08 21.89
C LYS A 76 1.63 -1.16 21.38
N ASN A 77 2.51 -1.92 22.05
CA ASN A 77 3.89 -2.11 21.58
C ASN A 77 3.95 -2.85 20.24
N LEU A 78 3.11 -3.87 20.04
CA LEU A 78 3.06 -4.63 18.79
C LEU A 78 2.55 -3.76 17.63
N VAL A 79 1.62 -2.84 17.94
CA VAL A 79 1.15 -1.83 16.98
C VAL A 79 2.29 -0.94 16.50
N TRP A 80 3.07 -0.38 17.43
CA TRP A 80 4.18 0.50 17.08
C TRP A 80 5.29 -0.22 16.31
N THR A 81 5.59 -1.48 16.65
CA THR A 81 6.58 -2.30 15.94
C THR A 81 6.21 -2.50 14.47
N LEU A 82 4.92 -2.63 14.13
CA LEU A 82 4.47 -2.82 12.74
C LEU A 82 4.15 -1.51 12.01
N ALA A 83 3.68 -0.49 12.74
CA ALA A 83 3.39 0.82 12.18
C ALA A 83 4.68 1.58 11.79
N LEU A 84 5.74 1.51 12.60
CA LEU A 84 7.00 2.23 12.37
C LEU A 84 7.64 1.91 11.02
N PRO A 85 7.89 0.64 10.65
CA PRO A 85 8.46 0.30 9.35
C PRO A 85 7.56 0.73 8.20
N THR A 86 6.24 0.59 8.36
CA THR A 86 5.28 0.96 7.33
C THR A 86 5.28 2.47 7.04
N PHE A 87 5.45 3.29 8.08
CA PHE A 87 5.38 4.75 7.97
C PHE A 87 6.72 5.41 7.64
N ILE A 88 7.84 4.82 8.07
CA ILE A 88 9.18 5.38 7.88
C ILE A 88 9.94 4.63 6.79
N LEU A 89 10.05 3.32 6.90
CA LEU A 89 10.94 2.52 6.04
C LEU A 89 10.43 2.46 4.59
N ILE A 90 9.13 2.20 4.39
CA ILE A 90 8.55 2.04 3.05
C ILE A 90 8.65 3.34 2.21
N PRO A 91 8.21 4.51 2.70
CA PRO A 91 8.39 5.76 1.96
C PRO A 91 9.86 6.12 1.73
N TYR A 92 10.72 5.87 2.72
CA TYR A 92 12.14 6.17 2.64
C TYR A 92 12.87 5.36 1.57
N ILE A 93 12.65 4.04 1.52
CA ILE A 93 13.22 3.18 0.46
C ILE A 93 12.68 3.61 -0.91
N THR A 94 11.39 3.88 -1.02
CA THR A 94 10.76 4.33 -2.27
C THR A 94 11.40 5.63 -2.77
N PHE A 95 11.63 6.59 -1.86
CA PHE A 95 12.29 7.85 -2.18
C PHE A 95 13.72 7.66 -2.68
N ILE A 96 14.51 6.80 -2.01
CA ILE A 96 15.89 6.47 -2.42
C ILE A 96 15.88 5.87 -3.82
N VAL A 97 15.06 4.84 -4.06
CA VAL A 97 15.02 4.14 -5.34
C VAL A 97 14.59 5.07 -6.48
N LEU A 98 13.64 5.96 -6.25
CA LEU A 98 13.24 6.96 -7.26
C LEU A 98 14.35 7.97 -7.55
N THR A 99 15.07 8.42 -6.52
CA THR A 99 16.15 9.40 -6.66
C THR A 99 17.35 8.80 -7.37
N GLU A 100 17.83 7.65 -6.90
CA GLU A 100 18.96 6.92 -7.47
C GLU A 100 18.64 6.42 -8.88
N GLY A 101 17.44 5.87 -9.11
CA GLY A 101 16.99 5.44 -10.42
C GLY A 101 16.91 6.59 -11.44
N SER A 102 16.46 7.77 -11.00
CA SER A 102 16.43 8.97 -11.86
C SER A 102 17.84 9.49 -12.15
N TYR A 103 18.75 9.42 -11.18
CA TYR A 103 20.14 9.79 -11.36
C TYR A 103 20.84 8.86 -12.37
N MET A 104 20.67 7.53 -12.21
CA MET A 104 21.18 6.51 -13.14
C MET A 104 20.68 6.72 -14.57
N TYR A 105 19.37 6.95 -14.74
CA TYR A 105 18.79 7.23 -16.05
C TYR A 105 19.41 8.47 -16.73
N LYS A 106 19.75 9.50 -15.94
CA LYS A 106 20.34 10.74 -16.46
C LYS A 106 21.80 10.59 -16.89
N ILE A 107 22.56 9.69 -16.26
CA ILE A 107 23.98 9.45 -16.57
C ILE A 107 24.21 8.38 -17.65
N GLY A 108 23.14 7.76 -18.18
CA GLY A 108 23.20 6.97 -19.41
C GLY A 108 23.75 5.55 -19.28
N PHE A 109 23.44 4.86 -18.18
CA PHE A 109 23.54 3.40 -18.08
C PHE A 109 22.16 2.74 -18.22
#